data_AF-A0A1X7URG1-F1
#
_entry.id   AF-A0A1X7URG1-F1
#
_cell.length_a   1.000
_cell.length_b   1.000
_cell.length_c   1.000
_cell.angle_alpha   90.00
_cell.angle_beta   90.00
_cell.angle_gamma   90.00
#
_symmetry.space_group_name_H-M   'P 1'
#
loop_
_entity.id
_entity.type
_entity.pdbx_description
1 polymer ?
#
loop_
_entity_poly.entity_id
_entity_poly.type
_entity_poly.pdbx_seq_one_letter_code
_entity_poly.pdbx_strand_id
1 'polypeptide(L)'
;MPALLLQKPPGKVAVKELTKHLDRRLTLWYDGDIESLVREGRAIQSRLKHNQTYRLARRFSDLMFLDECSVKDILLDKHPPGQPAQLQALVLNSSPSATSPYDPILFDAITPDLIRSTALKTTGSSGPSGLDAICWRRLCLCYVPITGL
;
A
#
# COMPACT_ATOMS: atom_id res chain seq x y z
N MET A 1 -14.34 -22.15 11.86
CA MET A 1 -14.15 -20.69 12.06
C MET A 1 -13.72 -20.33 13.51
N PRO A 2 -12.67 -20.93 14.08
CA PRO A 2 -12.18 -20.53 15.41
C PRO A 2 -11.50 -19.14 15.41
N ALA A 3 -11.04 -18.68 14.24
CA ALA A 3 -10.34 -17.40 14.09
C ALA A 3 -11.21 -16.17 14.43
N LEU A 4 -12.53 -16.22 14.22
CA LEU A 4 -13.44 -15.11 14.55
C LEU A 4 -13.61 -14.94 16.07
N LEU A 5 -13.64 -16.05 16.81
CA LEU A 5 -13.81 -16.04 18.27
C LEU A 5 -12.58 -15.45 18.97
N LEU A 6 -11.39 -15.77 18.49
CA LEU A 6 -10.12 -15.44 19.13
C LEU A 6 -9.48 -14.13 18.64
N GLN A 7 -10.16 -13.36 17.79
CA GLN A 7 -9.58 -12.16 17.20
C GLN A 7 -9.44 -11.01 18.21
N LYS A 8 -8.21 -10.54 18.44
CA LYS A 8 -7.96 -9.43 19.36
C LYS A 8 -8.42 -8.08 18.77
N PRO A 9 -9.21 -7.26 19.49
CA PRO A 9 -9.55 -5.90 19.05
C PRO A 9 -8.31 -5.00 18.92
N PRO A 10 -8.36 -3.95 18.08
CA PRO A 10 -7.22 -3.04 17.90
C PRO A 10 -6.93 -2.25 19.18
N GLY A 11 -5.64 -2.07 19.50
CA GLY A 11 -5.19 -1.29 20.65
C GLY A 11 -4.79 -2.14 21.87
N LYS A 12 -4.47 -1.46 22.98
CA LYS A 12 -4.15 -2.09 24.27
C LYS A 12 -5.45 -2.33 25.04
N VAL A 13 -5.93 -3.57 25.05
CA VAL A 13 -7.15 -3.99 25.75
C VAL A 13 -6.78 -4.81 26.98
N ALA A 14 -7.41 -4.53 28.12
CA ALA A 14 -7.21 -5.26 29.37
C ALA A 14 -7.76 -6.70 29.28
N VAL A 15 -7.15 -7.63 30.01
CA VAL A 15 -7.52 -9.06 29.97
C VAL A 15 -9.00 -9.30 30.30
N LYS A 16 -9.55 -8.58 31.29
CA LYS A 16 -10.97 -8.69 31.66
C LYS A 16 -11.92 -8.35 30.50
N GLU A 17 -11.57 -7.35 29.68
CA GLU A 17 -12.37 -6.97 28.51
C GLU A 17 -12.23 -8.00 27.38
N LEU A 18 -11.05 -8.61 27.22
CA LEU A 18 -10.88 -9.72 26.28
C LEU A 18 -11.74 -10.93 26.65
N THR A 19 -11.84 -11.26 27.94
CA THR A 19 -12.71 -12.33 28.42
C THR A 19 -14.19 -12.04 28.11
N LYS A 20 -14.65 -10.80 28.34
CA LYS A 20 -16.02 -10.38 27.98
C LYS A 20 -16.29 -10.47 26.48
N HIS A 21 -15.33 -10.06 25.65
CA HIS A 21 -15.48 -10.19 24.20
C HIS A 21 -15.58 -11.65 23.76
N LEU A 22 -14.77 -12.53 24.35
CA LEU A 22 -14.81 -13.96 24.05
C LEU A 22 -16.15 -14.58 24.46
N ASP A 23 -16.62 -14.26 25.67
CA ASP A 23 -17.90 -14.74 26.20
C ASP A 23 -19.08 -14.35 25.28
N ARG A 24 -19.17 -13.06 24.93
CA ARG A 24 -20.19 -12.57 23.99
C ARG A 24 -20.12 -13.26 22.63
N ARG A 25 -18.92 -13.51 22.11
CA ARG A 25 -18.74 -14.18 20.81
C ARG A 25 -19.13 -15.65 20.85
N LEU A 26 -18.90 -16.32 21.97
CA LEU A 26 -19.37 -17.69 22.18
C LEU A 26 -20.90 -17.76 22.21
N THR A 27 -21.57 -16.78 22.82
CA THR A 27 -23.04 -16.66 22.76
C THR A 27 -23.52 -16.52 21.32
N LEU A 28 -22.98 -15.57 20.54
CA LEU A 28 -23.35 -15.39 19.13
C LEU A 28 -23.11 -16.65 18.28
N TRP A 29 -22.03 -17.38 18.58
CA TRP A 29 -21.72 -18.64 17.90
C TRP A 29 -22.74 -19.72 18.22
N TYR A 30 -23.10 -19.85 19.51
CA TYR A 30 -24.09 -20.82 19.96
C TYR A 30 -25.48 -20.52 19.40
N ASP A 31 -25.86 -19.24 19.34
CA ASP A 31 -27.13 -18.77 18.81
C ASP A 31 -27.18 -18.80 17.26
N GLY A 32 -26.07 -19.10 16.60
CA GLY A 32 -25.97 -19.18 15.13
C GLY A 32 -25.95 -17.82 14.43
N ASP A 33 -25.75 -16.71 15.15
CA ASP A 33 -25.59 -15.37 14.56
C ASP A 33 -24.17 -15.17 14.00
N ILE A 34 -23.88 -15.89 12.91
CA ILE A 34 -22.60 -15.84 12.22
C ILE A 34 -22.40 -14.50 11.49
N GLU A 35 -23.48 -13.85 11.04
CA GLU A 35 -23.39 -12.56 10.33
C GLU A 35 -22.81 -11.47 11.23
N SER A 36 -23.25 -11.38 12.48
CA SER A 36 -22.69 -10.44 13.45
C SER A 36 -21.22 -10.73 13.75
N LEU A 37 -20.83 -12.01 13.88
CA LEU A 37 -19.43 -12.40 14.07
C LEU A 37 -18.54 -12.04 12.87
N VAL A 38 -19.01 -12.27 11.65
CA VAL A 38 -18.27 -11.94 10.41
C VAL A 38 -18.13 -10.43 10.25
N ARG A 39 -19.20 -9.68 10.53
CA ARG A 39 -19.19 -8.20 10.50
C ARG A 39 -18.19 -7.63 11.49
N GLU A 40 -18.15 -8.14 12.72
CA GLU A 40 -17.13 -7.75 13.70
C GLU A 40 -15.72 -8.09 13.23
N GLY A 41 -15.50 -9.32 12.72
CA GLY A 41 -14.19 -9.76 12.22
C GLY A 41 -13.66 -8.85 11.12
N ARG A 42 -14.50 -8.50 10.13
CA ARG A 42 -14.16 -7.53 9.07
C ARG A 42 -13.81 -6.16 9.63
N ALA A 43 -14.55 -5.70 10.64
CA ALA A 43 -14.32 -4.42 11.29
C ALA A 43 -13.00 -4.37 12.08
N ILE A 44 -12.56 -5.48 12.65
CA ILE A 44 -11.24 -5.56 13.28
C ILE A 44 -10.16 -5.61 12.18
N GLN A 45 -10.35 -6.44 11.15
CA GLN A 45 -9.37 -6.59 10.06
C GLN A 45 -9.11 -5.27 9.33
N SER A 46 -10.14 -4.46 9.08
CA SER A 46 -9.98 -3.15 8.44
C SER A 46 -9.18 -2.13 9.25
N ARG A 47 -9.01 -2.36 10.56
CA ARG A 47 -8.31 -1.44 11.49
C ARG A 47 -6.92 -1.93 11.90
N LEU A 48 -6.55 -3.15 11.51
CA LEU A 48 -5.19 -3.65 11.70
C LEU A 48 -4.26 -2.89 10.75
N LYS A 49 -3.36 -2.09 11.31
CA LYS A 49 -2.31 -1.40 10.54
C LYS A 49 -1.40 -2.45 9.92
N HIS A 50 -1.29 -2.45 8.60
CA HIS A 50 -0.27 -3.22 7.89
C HIS A 50 1.10 -2.60 8.14
N ASN A 51 1.83 -3.13 9.13
CA ASN A 51 3.19 -2.68 9.43
C ASN A 51 4.19 -3.38 8.50
N GLN A 52 4.31 -2.88 7.26
CA GLN A 52 5.25 -3.42 6.28
C GLN A 52 6.55 -2.63 6.15
N THR A 53 6.64 -1.44 6.74
CA THR A 53 7.64 -0.46 6.30
C THR A 53 9.05 -0.70 6.85
N TYR A 54 9.20 -1.19 8.07
CA TYR A 54 10.54 -1.34 8.69
C TYR A 54 11.21 -2.70 8.36
N ARG A 55 10.44 -3.78 8.29
CA ARG A 55 10.98 -5.12 8.01
C ARG A 55 11.38 -5.30 6.55
N LEU A 56 10.67 -4.66 5.61
CA LEU A 56 11.01 -4.73 4.20
C LEU A 56 12.31 -3.99 3.91
N ALA A 57 12.50 -2.76 4.42
CA ALA A 57 13.73 -2.00 4.19
C ALA A 57 14.98 -2.72 4.75
N ARG A 58 14.89 -3.29 5.96
CA ARG A 58 15.99 -4.06 6.54
C ARG A 58 16.27 -5.35 5.79
N ARG A 59 15.25 -6.13 5.47
CA ARG A 59 15.39 -7.37 4.69
C ARG A 59 15.89 -7.09 3.26
N PHE A 60 15.48 -5.97 2.67
CA PHE A 60 15.98 -5.51 1.37
C PHE A 60 17.46 -5.13 1.48
N SER A 61 17.87 -4.40 2.53
CA SER A 61 19.30 -4.10 2.79
C SER A 61 20.13 -5.35 3.06
N ASP A 62 19.62 -6.32 3.82
CA ASP A 62 20.29 -7.60 4.08
C ASP A 62 20.40 -8.45 2.81
N LEU A 63 19.45 -8.29 1.88
CA LEU A 63 19.47 -8.95 0.57
C LEU A 63 20.33 -8.22 -0.46
N MET A 64 20.71 -6.95 -0.24
CA MET A 64 21.51 -6.16 -1.20
C MET A 64 22.94 -6.67 -1.36
N PHE A 65 23.44 -7.38 -0.36
CA PHE A 65 24.73 -8.04 -0.34
C PHE A 65 24.52 -9.51 0.04
N LEU A 66 24.68 -10.42 -0.91
CA LEU A 66 24.67 -11.86 -0.68
C LEU A 66 26.07 -12.38 -0.95
N ASP A 67 26.72 -12.93 0.08
CA ASP A 67 28.05 -13.56 -0.02
C ASP A 67 29.07 -12.71 -0.81
N GLU A 68 29.24 -11.44 -0.42
CA GLU A 68 30.14 -10.45 -1.04
C GLU A 68 29.75 -9.96 -2.47
N CYS A 69 28.64 -10.43 -3.04
CA CYS A 69 28.13 -9.95 -4.33
C CYS A 69 26.93 -8.99 -4.14
N SER A 70 26.87 -7.90 -4.93
CA SER A 70 25.69 -7.04 -4.93
C SER A 70 24.54 -7.69 -5.70
N VAL A 71 23.30 -7.41 -5.30
CA VAL A 71 22.10 -7.76 -6.10
C VAL A 71 22.23 -7.28 -7.55
N LYS A 72 22.89 -6.14 -7.77
CA LYS A 72 23.17 -5.64 -9.11
C LYS A 72 23.98 -6.66 -9.93
N ASP A 73 25.01 -7.26 -9.34
CA ASP A 73 25.89 -8.22 -10.01
C ASP A 73 25.14 -9.51 -10.33
N ILE A 74 24.32 -10.00 -9.39
CA ILE A 74 23.46 -11.18 -9.59
C ILE A 74 22.40 -10.93 -10.67
N LEU A 75 21.81 -9.74 -10.69
CA LEU A 75 20.84 -9.37 -11.72
C LEU A 75 21.50 -9.26 -13.08
N LEU A 76 22.72 -8.72 -13.18
CA LEU A 76 23.47 -8.66 -14.42
C LEU A 76 23.83 -10.05 -14.95
N ASP A 77 24.20 -10.98 -14.06
CA ASP A 77 24.48 -12.37 -14.43
C ASP A 77 23.22 -13.11 -14.96
N LYS A 78 22.06 -12.87 -14.34
CA LYS A 78 20.80 -13.53 -14.70
C LYS A 78 20.03 -12.85 -15.84
N HIS A 79 20.30 -11.58 -16.13
CA HIS A 79 19.53 -10.84 -17.12
C HIS A 79 19.95 -11.23 -18.54
N PRO A 80 19.02 -11.62 -19.43
CA PRO A 80 19.37 -11.89 -20.82
C PRO A 80 19.90 -10.61 -21.49
N PRO A 81 20.70 -10.70 -22.57
CA PRO A 81 21.11 -9.50 -23.29
C PRO A 81 19.87 -8.69 -23.70
N GLY A 82 19.90 -7.38 -23.45
CA GLY A 82 18.79 -6.50 -23.78
C GLY A 82 18.41 -6.62 -25.26
N GLN A 83 17.13 -6.84 -25.54
CA GLN A 83 16.63 -6.94 -26.91
C GLN A 83 15.91 -5.66 -27.31
N PRO A 84 15.96 -5.27 -28.59
CA PRO A 84 15.19 -4.14 -29.09
C PRO A 84 13.69 -4.39 -28.87
N ALA A 85 12.94 -3.34 -28.54
CA ALA A 85 11.50 -3.43 -28.32
C ALA A 85 10.82 -4.01 -29.57
N GLN A 86 10.05 -5.08 -29.39
CA GLN A 86 9.31 -5.67 -30.50
C GLN A 86 8.10 -4.80 -30.81
N LEU A 87 8.03 -4.23 -32.02
CA LEU A 87 6.94 -3.35 -32.47
C LEU A 87 5.54 -3.94 -32.26
N GLN A 88 5.40 -5.26 -32.41
CA GLN A 88 4.16 -6.00 -32.17
C GLN A 88 3.71 -6.09 -30.70
N ALA A 89 4.64 -5.91 -29.76
CA ALA A 89 4.33 -5.84 -28.33
C ALA A 89 3.97 -4.41 -27.88
N LEU A 90 4.28 -3.41 -28.71
CA LEU A 90 3.89 -2.04 -28.46
C LEU A 90 2.44 -1.84 -28.86
N VAL A 91 1.60 -1.46 -27.91
CA VAL A 91 0.23 -1.02 -28.19
C VAL A 91 0.28 0.41 -28.72
N LEU A 92 0.68 0.55 -29.98
CA LEU A 92 0.88 1.85 -30.65
C LEU A 92 -0.44 2.57 -30.96
N ASN A 93 -1.58 1.86 -30.87
CA ASN A 93 -2.85 2.29 -31.48
C ASN A 93 -4.03 2.34 -30.51
N SER A 94 -3.86 2.00 -29.23
CA SER A 94 -4.91 2.23 -28.25
C SER A 94 -4.75 3.65 -27.71
N SER A 95 -5.30 4.63 -28.43
CA SER A 95 -5.98 5.70 -27.69
C SER A 95 -6.91 4.96 -26.72
N PRO A 96 -6.87 5.22 -25.41
CA PRO A 96 -7.77 4.55 -24.48
C PRO A 96 -9.17 4.78 -25.03
N SER A 97 -9.77 3.73 -25.58
CA SER A 97 -11.12 3.81 -26.10
C SER A 97 -11.94 4.36 -24.96
N ALA A 98 -12.65 5.47 -25.18
CA ALA A 98 -13.49 6.14 -24.18
C ALA A 98 -14.58 5.23 -23.57
N THR A 99 -14.58 3.94 -23.92
CA THR A 99 -15.53 2.89 -23.58
C THR A 99 -14.94 1.82 -22.66
N SER A 100 -13.64 1.84 -22.33
CA SER A 100 -13.14 1.04 -21.20
C SER A 100 -13.27 1.90 -19.95
N PRO A 101 -14.29 1.69 -19.08
CA PRO A 101 -14.27 2.33 -17.78
C PRO A 101 -13.02 1.79 -17.09
N TYR A 102 -12.06 2.67 -16.84
CA TYR A 102 -11.03 2.47 -15.84
C TYR A 102 -11.61 1.66 -14.68
N ASP A 103 -10.98 0.56 -14.30
CA ASP A 103 -11.41 -0.16 -13.10
C ASP A 103 -11.19 0.80 -11.92
N PRO A 104 -12.24 1.24 -11.20
CA PRO A 104 -12.16 2.28 -10.17
C PRO A 104 -11.30 1.88 -8.97
N ILE A 105 -10.77 0.65 -8.98
CA ILE A 105 -9.94 0.06 -7.94
C ILE A 105 -8.44 0.21 -8.26
N LEU A 106 -8.05 0.29 -9.54
CA LEU A 106 -6.65 0.11 -9.90
C LEU A 106 -5.83 1.39 -9.82
N PHE A 107 -6.44 2.56 -10.03
CA PHE A 107 -5.88 3.84 -9.61
C PHE A 107 -7.06 4.79 -9.36
N ASP A 108 -7.18 5.29 -8.12
CA ASP A 108 -8.01 6.45 -7.87
C ASP A 108 -7.51 7.59 -8.78
N ALA A 109 -8.42 8.44 -9.28
CA ALA A 109 -8.02 9.52 -10.16
C ALA A 109 -6.94 10.38 -9.46
N ILE A 110 -5.86 10.71 -10.16
CA ILE A 110 -4.84 11.62 -9.62
C ILE A 110 -5.45 13.02 -9.60
N THR A 111 -6.09 13.36 -8.48
CA THR A 111 -6.72 14.67 -8.29
C THR A 111 -5.73 15.71 -7.79
N PRO A 112 -5.96 17.01 -8.04
CA PRO A 112 -5.14 18.08 -7.48
C PRO A 112 -5.07 18.04 -5.94
N ASP A 113 -6.16 17.66 -5.26
CA ASP A 113 -6.19 17.53 -3.80
C ASP A 113 -5.38 16.31 -3.30
N LEU A 114 -5.37 15.22 -4.06
CA LEU A 114 -4.50 14.08 -3.80
C LEU A 114 -3.03 14.48 -3.94
N ILE A 115 -2.63 15.14 -5.03
CA ILE A 115 -1.26 15.65 -5.22
C ILE A 115 -0.88 16.60 -4.09
N ARG A 116 -1.75 17.56 -3.77
CA ARG A 116 -1.51 18.55 -2.71
C ARG A 116 -1.32 17.87 -1.36
N SER A 117 -2.23 16.98 -0.97
CA SER A 117 -2.19 16.33 0.33
C SER A 117 -1.03 15.34 0.45
N THR A 118 -0.66 14.65 -0.62
CA THR A 118 0.49 13.73 -0.65
C THR A 118 1.82 14.48 -0.60
N ALA A 119 1.97 15.56 -1.37
CA ALA A 119 3.16 16.41 -1.34
C ALA A 119 3.38 17.02 0.05
N LEU A 120 2.32 17.56 0.68
CA LEU A 120 2.40 18.11 2.04
C LEU A 120 2.82 17.08 3.09
N LYS A 121 2.42 15.81 2.91
CA LYS A 121 2.79 14.69 3.78
C LYS A 121 4.18 14.12 3.49
N THR A 122 4.84 14.53 2.41
CA THR A 122 6.20 14.08 2.11
C THR A 122 7.16 14.54 3.20
N THR A 123 7.99 13.62 3.69
CA THR A 123 9.03 13.86 4.71
C THR A 123 10.27 13.06 4.35
N GLY A 124 11.45 13.49 4.80
CA GLY A 124 12.69 12.76 4.59
C GLY A 124 13.71 13.53 3.74
N SER A 125 14.91 12.97 3.67
CA SER A 125 16.04 13.49 2.91
C SER A 125 16.02 13.01 1.45
N SER A 126 16.95 13.55 0.67
CA SER A 126 16.99 13.46 -0.80
C SER A 126 16.99 12.07 -1.44
N GLY A 127 17.38 11.01 -0.73
CA GLY A 127 17.47 9.67 -1.30
C GLY A 127 18.25 9.61 -2.64
N PRO A 128 17.96 8.64 -3.53
CA PRO A 128 18.63 8.52 -4.83
C PRO A 128 18.18 9.56 -5.87
N SER A 129 17.08 10.29 -5.62
CA SER A 129 16.59 11.33 -6.55
C SER A 129 17.29 12.68 -6.37
N GLY A 130 18.03 12.88 -5.28
CA GLY A 130 18.67 14.17 -4.96
C GLY A 130 17.72 15.24 -4.41
N LEU A 131 16.40 15.00 -4.44
CA LEU A 131 15.37 15.95 -4.00
C LEU A 131 14.81 15.59 -2.63
N ASP A 132 14.97 16.48 -1.67
CA ASP A 132 14.42 16.31 -0.32
C ASP A 132 12.91 16.62 -0.27
N ALA A 133 12.28 16.35 0.87
CA ALA A 133 10.85 16.59 1.04
C ALA A 133 10.43 18.06 0.82
N ILE A 134 11.32 19.03 1.08
CA ILE A 134 11.04 20.45 0.83
C ILE A 134 11.00 20.71 -0.68
N CYS A 135 11.97 20.19 -1.44
CA CYS A 135 12.02 20.30 -2.89
C CYS A 135 10.78 19.68 -3.55
N TRP A 136 10.36 18.49 -3.14
CA TRP A 136 9.13 17.86 -3.66
C TRP A 136 7.88 18.68 -3.39
N ARG A 137 7.73 19.22 -2.17
CA ARG A 137 6.61 20.11 -1.84
C ARG A 137 6.58 21.34 -2.73
N ARG A 138 7.72 21.99 -2.93
CA ARG A 138 7.81 23.16 -3.82
C ARG A 138 7.43 22.78 -5.24
N LEU A 139 8.04 21.74 -5.80
CA LEU A 139 7.78 21.31 -7.17
C LEU A 139 6.28 21.02 -7.40
N CYS A 140 5.64 20.29 -6.49
CA CYS A 140 4.23 19.93 -6.63
C CYS A 140 3.23 21.06 -6.30
N LEU A 141 3.63 22.07 -5.51
CA LEU A 141 2.72 23.10 -5.00
C LEU A 141 2.97 24.49 -5.59
N CYS A 142 4.05 24.71 -6.34
CA CYS A 142 4.39 26.01 -6.92
C CYS A 142 3.51 26.43 -8.11
N TYR A 143 2.50 25.64 -8.51
CA TYR A 143 1.60 26.04 -9.58
C TYR A 143 0.55 27.04 -9.08
N VAL A 144 0.67 28.29 -9.53
CA VAL A 144 -0.41 29.29 -9.45
C VAL A 144 -1.30 29.07 -10.67
N PRO A 145 -2.60 28.73 -10.51
CA PRO A 145 -3.50 28.72 -11.65
C PRO A 145 -3.57 30.14 -12.22
N ILE A 146 -3.31 30.28 -13.52
CA ILE A 146 -3.56 31.53 -14.24
C ILE A 146 -5.07 31.71 -14.27
N THR A 147 -5.64 32.35 -13.25
CA THR A 147 -7.03 32.79 -13.26
C THR A 147 -7.08 34.13 -13.99
N GLY A 148 -7.31 34.09 -15.30
CA GLY A 148 -7.58 35.27 -16.11
C GLY A 148 -7.15 35.13 -17.56
N LEU A 149 -8.02 34.52 -18.38
CA LEU A 149 -8.33 34.89 -19.77
C LEU A 149 -9.73 34.37 -20.10
#